data_AF-A0A199W2I4-F1
#
_entry.id   AF-A0A199W2I4-F1
#
_cell.length_a   1.000
_cell.length_b   1.000
_cell.length_c   1.000
_cell.angle_alpha   90.00
_cell.angle_beta   90.00
_cell.angle_gamma   90.00
#
_symmetry.space_group_name_H-M   'P 1'
#
loop_
_entity.id
_entity.type
_entity.pdbx_description
1 polymer ?
#
loop_
_entity_poly.entity_id
_entity_poly.type
_entity_poly.pdbx_seq_one_letter_code
_entity_poly.pdbx_strand_id
1 'polypeptide(L)'
;MWIASGSYENNDLNTIEVGWQRDTYQTIGCYNLCEGFVLLNRSAGIGEMIIPTSTYGGVQYTVTILVTKGLDGNWWLYVHLDNQEWITAGYWPASIFTVLSSSAAKVDWGGEMINNKFEGRHTRTQMGSGHFPHEGYTKASYFSSLKVQTDPHGVFVDANPSGIAFQTQSPYCYDIQQSSYDPSAGVLFCFGGPGHNPQCP
;
A
#
# COMPACT_ATOMS: atom_id res chain seq x y z
N MET A 1 -5.98 1.07 1.82
CA MET A 1 -4.90 2.03 2.15
C MET A 1 -3.92 1.98 1.01
N TRP A 2 -3.50 3.14 0.53
CA TRP A 2 -2.61 3.29 -0.61
C TRP A 2 -1.32 3.97 -0.18
N ILE A 3 -0.22 3.63 -0.82
CA ILE A 3 1.05 4.33 -0.71
C ILE A 3 1.31 4.92 -2.09
N ALA A 4 1.19 6.24 -2.25
CA ALA A 4 1.40 6.93 -3.52
C ALA A 4 2.79 7.58 -3.55
N SER A 5 3.42 7.69 -4.73
CA SER A 5 4.75 8.27 -4.98
C SER A 5 4.73 8.98 -6.34
N GLY A 6 5.08 10.25 -6.40
CA GLY A 6 4.99 11.07 -7.62
C GLY A 6 3.81 12.05 -7.61
N SER A 7 3.92 13.09 -8.43
CA SER A 7 3.30 14.38 -8.10
C SER A 7 1.80 14.49 -8.29
N TYR A 8 1.19 15.47 -7.62
CA TYR A 8 -0.15 15.91 -8.01
C TYR A 8 -0.25 16.73 -9.30
N GLU A 9 0.88 17.14 -9.88
CA GLU A 9 0.95 17.67 -11.25
C GLU A 9 2.39 18.02 -11.63
N ASN A 10 3.31 18.17 -10.66
CA ASN A 10 4.77 17.86 -10.74
C ASN A 10 5.63 18.38 -9.58
N ASN A 11 5.29 18.13 -8.31
CA ASN A 11 6.33 18.05 -7.24
C ASN A 11 5.94 17.02 -6.16
N ASP A 12 5.63 15.78 -6.55
CA ASP A 12 6.47 14.56 -6.66
C ASP A 12 6.20 13.61 -5.47
N LEU A 13 4.90 13.49 -5.17
CA LEU A 13 4.35 13.24 -3.88
C LEU A 13 4.43 11.78 -3.44
N ASN A 14 5.12 11.56 -2.33
CA ASN A 14 5.02 10.34 -1.53
C ASN A 14 4.00 10.53 -0.40
N THR A 15 2.86 9.83 -0.39
CA THR A 15 1.82 9.95 0.66
C THR A 15 1.27 8.59 1.09
N ILE A 16 0.82 8.52 2.35
CA ILE A 16 -0.01 7.44 2.86
C ILE A 16 -1.45 7.90 2.80
N GLU A 17 -2.26 7.19 2.02
CA GLU A 17 -3.66 7.51 1.84
C GLU A 17 -4.56 6.43 2.45
N VAL A 18 -5.58 6.89 3.17
CA VAL A 18 -6.57 6.03 3.78
C VAL A 18 -7.91 6.27 3.10
N GLY A 19 -8.55 5.19 2.71
CA GLY A 19 -9.83 5.19 2.03
C GLY A 19 -10.54 3.89 2.31
N TRP A 20 -11.85 3.91 2.11
CA TRP A 20 -12.71 2.74 2.27
C TRP A 20 -13.74 2.74 1.15
N GLN A 21 -14.21 1.54 0.83
CA GLN A 21 -15.30 1.34 -0.11
C GLN A 21 -16.22 0.26 0.41
N ARG A 22 -17.51 0.45 0.19
CA ARG A 22 -18.53 -0.52 0.59
C ARG A 22 -18.85 -1.52 -0.50
N ASP A 23 -18.72 -1.12 -1.76
CA ASP A 23 -19.33 -1.78 -2.91
C ASP A 23 -18.41 -1.87 -4.13
N THR A 24 -17.10 -2.00 -3.92
CA THR A 24 -16.12 -2.24 -5.00
C THR A 24 -16.22 -1.18 -6.11
N TYR A 25 -15.98 0.08 -5.74
CA TYR A 25 -15.92 1.24 -6.63
C TYR A 25 -17.26 1.61 -7.31
N GLN A 26 -18.40 1.08 -6.86
CA GLN A 26 -19.67 1.29 -7.56
C GLN A 26 -20.38 2.60 -7.17
N THR A 27 -20.66 2.81 -5.88
CA THR A 27 -21.49 3.96 -5.46
C THR A 27 -21.04 4.60 -4.17
N ILE A 28 -20.48 3.84 -3.21
CA ILE A 28 -20.21 4.34 -1.85
C ILE A 28 -18.79 3.99 -1.42
N GLY A 29 -17.98 5.04 -1.32
CA GLY A 29 -16.61 5.02 -0.83
C GLY A 29 -15.98 6.40 -0.97
N CYS A 30 -14.81 6.58 -0.37
CA CYS A 30 -14.05 7.83 -0.52
C CYS A 30 -12.58 7.63 -0.18
N TYR A 31 -11.76 8.57 -0.62
CA TYR A 31 -10.32 8.64 -0.39
C TYR A 31 -10.00 9.91 0.40
N ASN A 32 -9.05 9.83 1.33
CA ASN A 32 -8.51 10.97 2.11
C ASN A 32 -9.54 11.68 3.01
N LEU A 33 -9.67 11.23 4.26
CA LEU A 33 -10.37 11.92 5.37
C LEU A 33 -11.84 12.30 5.08
N CYS A 34 -12.55 11.55 4.24
CA CYS A 34 -14.00 11.69 4.10
C CYS A 34 -14.76 10.95 5.21
N GLU A 35 -16.11 11.04 5.17
CA GLU A 35 -16.98 10.27 6.07
C GLU A 35 -16.58 8.80 6.11
N GLY A 36 -16.28 8.28 7.31
CA GLY A 36 -16.00 6.86 7.55
C GLY A 36 -14.60 6.53 8.08
N PHE A 37 -13.63 7.46 8.11
CA PHE A 37 -12.40 7.30 8.89
C PHE A 37 -12.30 8.37 9.97
N VAL A 38 -12.13 7.94 11.22
CA VAL A 38 -11.95 8.83 12.37
C VAL A 38 -10.45 8.97 12.62
N LEU A 39 -9.87 10.08 12.16
CA LEU A 39 -8.47 10.43 12.44
C LEU A 39 -8.34 10.87 13.89
N LEU A 40 -7.45 10.22 14.63
CA LEU A 40 -7.16 10.52 16.04
C LEU A 40 -5.83 11.26 16.20
N ASN A 41 -4.83 10.92 15.39
CA ASN A 41 -3.50 11.51 15.49
C ASN A 41 -2.97 11.94 14.12
N ARG A 42 -2.82 13.25 13.93
CA ARG A 42 -2.28 13.84 12.69
C ARG A 42 -0.81 13.51 12.46
N SER A 43 -0.04 13.23 13.52
CA SER A 43 1.36 12.83 13.41
C SER A 43 1.57 11.50 12.68
N ALA A 44 0.49 10.76 12.40
CA ALA A 44 0.54 9.61 11.50
C ALA A 44 0.80 9.96 10.03
N GLY A 45 0.77 11.25 9.65
CA GLY A 45 1.10 11.71 8.29
C GLY A 45 0.10 11.28 7.22
N ILE A 46 -1.15 11.02 7.62
CA ILE A 46 -2.21 10.56 6.70
C ILE A 46 -2.61 11.71 5.76
N GLY A 47 -2.45 11.49 4.45
CA GLY A 47 -2.63 12.53 3.43
C GLY A 47 -1.52 13.58 3.40
N GLU A 48 -0.43 13.37 4.13
CA GLU A 48 0.74 14.27 4.17
C GLU A 48 1.95 13.63 3.48
N MET A 49 2.91 14.48 3.10
CA MET A 49 4.14 14.03 2.45
C MET A 49 4.97 13.18 3.41
N ILE A 50 5.40 12.01 2.94
CA ILE A 50 6.32 11.13 3.66
C ILE A 50 7.73 11.70 3.50
N ILE A 51 8.35 12.08 4.61
CA ILE A 51 9.73 12.55 4.67
C ILE A 51 10.41 11.89 5.88
N PRO A 52 11.64 11.38 5.75
CA PRO A 52 12.46 11.31 4.53
C PRO A 52 12.03 10.20 3.56
N THR A 53 12.48 10.29 2.30
CA THR A 53 12.23 9.29 1.25
C THR A 53 13.50 8.49 0.91
N SER A 54 13.32 7.25 0.47
CA SER A 54 14.43 6.39 0.02
C SER A 54 15.16 6.97 -1.19
N THR A 55 16.45 6.64 -1.32
CA THR A 55 17.29 7.01 -2.48
C THR A 55 17.54 5.78 -3.35
N TYR A 56 17.43 5.94 -4.67
CA TYR A 56 17.73 4.86 -5.63
C TYR A 56 19.18 4.37 -5.47
N GLY A 57 19.36 3.08 -5.20
CA GLY A 57 20.64 2.45 -4.92
C GLY A 57 21.30 2.88 -3.60
N GLY A 58 20.57 3.57 -2.72
CA GLY A 58 21.12 4.22 -1.53
C GLY A 58 20.35 3.90 -0.25
N VAL A 59 20.28 4.89 0.65
CA VAL A 59 19.58 4.77 1.95
C VAL A 59 18.10 4.47 1.73
N GLN A 60 17.59 3.50 2.47
CA GLN A 60 16.18 3.10 2.44
C GLN A 60 15.49 3.53 3.73
N TYR A 61 14.24 3.96 3.61
CA TYR A 61 13.34 4.22 4.72
C TYR A 61 12.09 3.36 4.56
N THR A 62 11.55 2.88 5.67
CA THR A 62 10.34 2.07 5.67
C THR A 62 9.24 2.69 6.52
N VAL A 63 8.01 2.40 6.12
CA VAL A 63 6.83 2.62 6.94
C VAL A 63 6.18 1.28 7.19
N THR A 64 6.04 0.92 8.46
CA THR A 64 5.28 -0.25 8.86
C THR A 64 3.84 0.16 9.11
N ILE A 65 2.91 -0.55 8.48
CA ILE A 65 1.48 -0.32 8.68
C ILE A 65 0.82 -1.55 9.27
N LEU A 66 -0.01 -1.31 10.28
CA LEU A 66 -0.90 -2.30 10.86
C LEU A 66 -2.36 -1.87 10.69
N VAL A 67 -3.15 -2.73 10.06
CA VAL A 67 -4.62 -2.67 10.07
C VAL A 67 -5.13 -3.89 10.81
N THR A 68 -5.90 -3.67 11.88
CA THR A 68 -6.40 -4.75 12.75
C THR A 68 -7.83 -4.49 13.16
N LYS A 69 -8.58 -5.56 13.41
CA LYS A 69 -9.94 -5.45 13.93
C LYS A 69 -9.93 -5.50 15.46
N GLY A 70 -10.43 -4.44 16.09
CA GLY A 70 -10.52 -4.33 17.54
C GLY A 70 -11.70 -5.11 18.11
N LEU A 71 -11.65 -5.36 19.42
CA LEU A 71 -12.75 -5.98 20.17
C LEU A 71 -14.00 -5.09 20.22
N ASP A 72 -13.84 -3.79 19.97
CA ASP A 72 -14.93 -2.83 19.79
C ASP A 72 -15.61 -2.92 18.41
N GLY A 73 -15.13 -3.83 17.55
CA GLY A 73 -15.64 -4.07 16.20
C GLY A 73 -15.08 -3.13 15.14
N ASN A 74 -14.36 -2.07 15.53
CA ASN A 74 -13.77 -1.11 14.60
C ASN A 74 -12.53 -1.67 13.93
N TRP A 75 -12.21 -1.17 12.74
CA TRP A 75 -10.91 -1.43 12.10
C TRP A 75 -9.95 -0.32 12.45
N TRP A 76 -8.86 -0.65 13.12
CA TRP A 76 -7.86 0.29 13.61
C TRP A 76 -6.67 0.37 12.67
N LEU A 77 -6.14 1.58 12.49
CA LEU A 77 -4.93 1.86 11.74
C LEU A 77 -3.84 2.35 12.67
N TYR A 78 -2.70 1.66 12.64
CA TYR A 78 -1.48 2.08 13.30
C TYR A 78 -0.36 2.24 12.28
N VAL A 79 0.46 3.26 12.47
CA VAL A 79 1.60 3.59 11.62
C VAL A 79 2.86 3.59 12.48
N HIS A 80 3.93 2.99 11.98
CA HIS A 80 5.24 3.05 12.59
C HIS A 80 6.25 3.49 11.54
N LEU A 81 6.85 4.65 11.78
CA LEU A 81 7.95 5.19 10.99
C LEU A 81 9.26 4.76 11.66
N ASP A 82 10.29 4.48 10.86
CA ASP A 82 11.60 4.07 11.37
C ASP A 82 12.08 5.02 12.48
N ASN A 83 12.50 4.45 13.62
CA ASN A 83 12.96 5.16 14.81
C ASN A 83 11.89 5.98 15.57
N GLN A 84 10.60 5.71 15.34
CA GLN A 84 9.49 6.29 16.11
C GLN A 84 8.68 5.21 16.83
N GLU A 85 7.97 5.60 17.89
CA GLU A 85 6.97 4.71 18.52
C GLU A 85 5.79 4.46 17.58
N TRP A 86 4.99 3.42 17.84
CA TRP A 86 3.74 3.20 17.12
C TRP A 86 2.78 4.37 17.33
N ILE A 87 2.21 4.85 16.22
CA ILE A 87 1.23 5.93 16.20
C ILE A 87 -0.14 5.34 15.91
N THR A 88 -1.07 5.49 16.84
CA THR A 88 -2.50 5.22 16.60
C THR A 88 -3.06 6.31 15.69
N ALA A 89 -3.13 6.04 14.38
CA ALA A 89 -3.57 7.02 13.40
C ALA A 89 -5.08 7.30 13.54
N GLY A 90 -5.88 6.24 13.67
CA GLY A 90 -7.34 6.34 13.71
C GLY A 90 -8.02 5.01 13.47
N TYR A 91 -9.33 5.06 13.18
CA TYR A 91 -10.12 3.87 12.91
C TYR A 91 -11.26 4.11 11.92
N TRP A 92 -11.70 3.04 11.27
CA TRP A 92 -12.96 2.98 10.53
C TRP A 92 -14.05 2.39 11.43
N PRO A 93 -15.18 3.09 11.65
CA PRO A 93 -16.26 2.59 12.48
C PRO A 93 -16.86 1.30 11.94
N ALA A 94 -17.18 0.34 12.82
CA ALA A 94 -17.78 -0.94 12.45
C ALA A 94 -19.07 -0.78 11.61
N SER A 95 -19.84 0.28 11.89
CA SER A 95 -21.14 0.57 11.30
C SER A 95 -21.11 0.82 9.79
N ILE A 96 -19.96 1.18 9.21
CA ILE A 96 -19.85 1.44 7.76
C ILE A 96 -19.64 0.16 6.95
N PHE A 97 -19.27 -0.95 7.62
CA PHE A 97 -18.93 -2.21 6.97
C PHE A 97 -20.04 -3.24 7.10
N THR A 98 -20.39 -3.85 5.97
CA THR A 98 -21.28 -5.01 5.91
C THR A 98 -20.47 -6.29 5.84
N VAL A 99 -19.64 -6.44 4.81
CA VAL A 99 -18.85 -7.66 4.55
C VAL A 99 -17.56 -7.74 5.37
N LEU A 100 -16.98 -6.60 5.77
CA LEU A 100 -15.84 -6.53 6.69
C LEU A 100 -16.27 -6.38 8.16
N SER A 101 -17.54 -6.66 8.47
CA SER A 101 -18.11 -6.49 9.80
C SER A 101 -17.50 -7.42 10.85
N SER A 102 -17.05 -8.62 10.45
CA SER A 102 -16.46 -9.63 11.34
C SER A 102 -14.98 -9.88 11.08
N SER A 103 -14.57 -10.06 9.83
CA SER A 103 -13.18 -10.31 9.43
C SER A 103 -12.98 -9.98 7.95
N ALA A 104 -11.73 -10.03 7.48
CA ALA A 104 -11.41 -9.99 6.07
C ALA A 104 -11.33 -11.42 5.51
N ALA A 105 -11.99 -11.66 4.36
CA ALA A 105 -11.89 -12.93 3.63
C ALA A 105 -10.68 -12.98 2.69
N LYS A 106 -10.16 -11.81 2.29
CA LYS A 106 -9.01 -11.65 1.40
C LYS A 106 -8.23 -10.41 1.84
N VAL A 107 -6.90 -10.50 1.74
CA VAL A 107 -5.98 -9.37 1.93
C VAL A 107 -5.09 -9.32 0.70
N ASP A 108 -4.97 -8.13 0.12
CA ASP A 108 -4.12 -7.86 -1.04
C ASP A 108 -3.11 -6.77 -0.67
N TRP A 109 -1.89 -6.90 -1.19
CA TRP A 109 -0.84 -5.89 -1.12
C TRP A 109 -0.39 -5.57 -2.53
N GLY A 110 -0.15 -4.30 -2.84
CA GLY A 110 0.30 -3.89 -4.16
C GLY A 110 0.03 -2.42 -4.42
N GLY A 111 -0.05 -2.08 -5.70
CA GLY A 111 -0.40 -0.74 -6.17
C GLY A 111 -1.46 -0.80 -7.27
N GLU A 112 -2.25 0.25 -7.39
CA GLU A 112 -3.21 0.46 -8.46
C GLU A 112 -2.86 1.75 -9.19
N MET A 113 -3.07 1.78 -10.51
CA MET A 113 -2.83 2.95 -11.35
C MET A 113 -4.03 3.16 -12.26
N ILE A 114 -4.42 4.43 -12.41
CA ILE A 114 -5.45 4.81 -13.38
C ILE A 114 -4.77 5.15 -14.70
N ASN A 115 -5.17 4.47 -15.77
CA ASN A 115 -4.73 4.76 -17.13
C ASN A 115 -5.92 5.09 -18.03
N ASN A 116 -6.17 6.38 -18.23
CA ASN A 116 -7.23 6.87 -19.10
C ASN A 116 -6.88 6.83 -20.60
N LYS A 117 -5.71 6.32 -20.97
CA LYS A 117 -5.19 6.29 -22.35
C LYS A 117 -5.23 7.64 -23.05
N PHE A 118 -4.88 8.71 -22.34
CA PHE A 118 -4.81 10.06 -22.92
C PHE A 118 -3.88 10.05 -24.14
N GLU A 119 -4.32 10.66 -25.25
CA GLU A 119 -3.61 10.62 -26.55
C GLU A 119 -3.34 9.20 -27.10
N GLY A 120 -4.10 8.19 -26.66
CA GLY A 120 -3.95 6.80 -27.10
C GLY A 120 -2.72 6.10 -26.54
N ARG A 121 -2.09 6.66 -25.50
CA ARG A 121 -0.85 6.15 -24.88
C ARG A 121 -1.08 5.72 -23.45
N HIS A 122 -0.25 4.81 -22.95
CA HIS A 122 -0.22 4.52 -21.53
C HIS A 122 0.11 5.78 -20.70
N THR A 123 -0.39 5.85 -19.46
CA THR A 123 0.02 6.92 -18.53
C THR A 123 1.53 6.87 -18.23
N ARG A 124 2.14 8.05 -18.07
CA ARG A 124 3.53 8.22 -17.60
C ARG A 124 3.68 8.14 -16.08
N THR A 125 2.58 7.96 -15.36
CA THR A 125 2.62 7.87 -13.89
C THR A 125 3.45 6.66 -13.48
N GLN A 126 4.44 6.89 -12.64
CA GLN A 126 5.32 5.85 -12.11
C GLN A 126 4.63 5.13 -10.95
N MET A 127 4.84 3.81 -10.83
CA MET A 127 4.42 3.04 -9.66
C MET A 127 5.62 2.81 -8.74
N GLY A 128 5.46 3.12 -7.44
CA GLY A 128 6.53 2.99 -6.45
C GLY A 128 7.71 3.91 -6.77
N SER A 129 8.90 3.33 -6.95
CA SER A 129 10.10 4.05 -7.35
C SER A 129 10.15 4.36 -8.85
N GLY A 130 9.19 3.87 -9.65
CA GLY A 130 9.20 3.98 -11.11
C GLY A 130 10.14 2.98 -11.80
N HIS A 131 10.82 2.14 -11.02
CA HIS A 131 11.73 1.11 -11.50
C HIS A 131 11.07 -0.27 -11.46
N PHE A 132 11.50 -1.14 -12.35
CA PHE A 132 10.96 -2.50 -12.41
C PHE A 132 11.49 -3.36 -11.26
N PRO A 133 10.70 -4.34 -10.79
CA PRO A 133 11.04 -5.17 -9.63
C PRO A 133 12.31 -6.00 -9.81
N HIS A 134 12.69 -6.35 -11.05
CA HIS A 134 13.93 -7.09 -11.34
C HIS A 134 15.20 -6.32 -10.97
N GLU A 135 15.12 -5.00 -10.77
CA GLU A 135 16.25 -4.20 -10.26
C GLU A 135 16.54 -4.48 -8.78
N GLY A 136 15.57 -5.02 -8.05
CA GLY A 136 15.76 -5.53 -6.70
C GLY A 136 15.80 -4.48 -5.60
N TYR A 137 16.25 -4.92 -4.42
CA TYR A 137 16.33 -4.10 -3.21
C TYR A 137 17.18 -2.85 -3.42
N THR A 138 16.82 -1.75 -2.75
CA THR A 138 17.33 -0.38 -2.91
C THR A 138 16.98 0.35 -4.20
N LYS A 139 16.42 -0.33 -5.21
CA LYS A 139 16.11 0.25 -6.53
C LYS A 139 14.62 0.22 -6.85
N ALA A 140 14.00 -0.94 -6.66
CA ALA A 140 12.56 -1.12 -6.75
C ALA A 140 11.89 -0.86 -5.39
N SER A 141 10.64 -0.39 -5.42
CA SER A 141 9.79 -0.40 -4.23
C SER A 141 9.46 -1.83 -3.82
N TYR A 142 9.23 -2.05 -2.53
CA TYR A 142 8.95 -3.37 -2.00
C TYR A 142 7.95 -3.33 -0.86
N PHE A 143 7.28 -4.47 -0.65
CA PHE A 143 6.64 -4.80 0.62
C PHE A 143 7.44 -5.92 1.28
N SER A 144 7.59 -5.86 2.59
CA SER A 144 8.28 -6.87 3.39
C SER A 144 7.48 -7.24 4.62
N SER A 145 7.82 -8.36 5.24
CA SER A 145 7.23 -8.81 6.51
C SER A 145 5.70 -8.85 6.44
N LEU A 146 5.15 -9.34 5.33
CA LEU A 146 3.72 -9.43 5.13
C LEU A 146 3.12 -10.44 6.09
N LYS A 147 2.26 -9.94 6.98
CA LYS A 147 1.59 -10.75 8.00
C LYS A 147 0.09 -10.52 7.98
N VAL A 148 -0.64 -11.56 8.36
CA VAL A 148 -2.08 -11.51 8.56
C VAL A 148 -2.40 -11.85 10.00
N GLN A 149 -3.39 -11.15 10.55
CA GLN A 149 -3.93 -11.45 11.85
C GLN A 149 -4.92 -12.61 11.74
N THR A 150 -4.73 -13.68 12.52
CA THR A 150 -5.63 -14.85 12.50
C THR A 150 -6.77 -14.74 13.49
N ASP A 151 -6.60 -13.95 14.55
CA ASP A 151 -7.63 -13.71 15.55
C ASP A 151 -7.54 -12.29 16.16
N PRO A 152 -8.64 -11.75 16.70
CA PRO A 152 -8.66 -10.43 17.34
C PRO A 152 -7.76 -10.30 18.57
N HIS A 153 -7.21 -11.40 19.11
CA HIS A 153 -6.29 -11.41 20.24
C HIS A 153 -4.82 -11.19 19.82
N GLY A 154 -4.57 -10.99 18.53
CA GLY A 154 -3.33 -10.36 18.03
C GLY A 154 -2.27 -11.35 17.57
N VAL A 155 -2.63 -12.60 17.28
CA VAL A 155 -1.68 -13.51 16.63
C VAL A 155 -1.52 -13.12 15.16
N PHE A 156 -0.31 -12.69 14.81
CA PHE A 156 0.11 -12.43 13.44
C PHE A 156 0.94 -13.59 12.91
N VAL A 157 0.56 -14.12 11.76
CA VAL A 157 1.30 -15.15 11.04
C VAL A 157 1.77 -14.60 9.71
N ASP A 158 2.89 -15.12 9.20
CA ASP A 158 3.35 -14.76 7.87
C ASP A 158 2.27 -15.10 6.83
N ALA A 159 2.05 -14.18 5.89
CA ALA A 159 1.15 -14.42 4.77
C ALA A 159 1.66 -15.65 4.00
N ASN A 160 0.83 -16.69 3.86
CA ASN A 160 1.29 -17.97 3.32
C ASN A 160 1.93 -17.79 1.92
N PRO A 161 3.24 -18.02 1.74
CA PRO A 161 3.92 -17.82 0.46
C PRO A 161 3.33 -18.66 -0.68
N SER A 162 2.82 -19.86 -0.38
CA SER A 162 2.20 -20.75 -1.37
C SER A 162 0.79 -20.29 -1.79
N GLY A 163 0.20 -19.32 -1.09
CA GLY A 163 -1.10 -18.73 -1.38
C GLY A 163 -1.03 -17.31 -1.94
N ILE A 164 0.17 -16.73 -2.08
CA ILE A 164 0.32 -15.37 -2.63
C ILE A 164 0.40 -15.47 -4.15
N ALA A 165 -0.67 -15.01 -4.81
CA ALA A 165 -0.70 -14.87 -6.25
C ALA A 165 -0.11 -13.50 -6.64
N PHE A 166 1.01 -13.50 -7.35
CA PHE A 166 1.56 -12.30 -7.98
C PHE A 166 0.82 -12.04 -9.29
N GLN A 167 0.15 -10.89 -9.40
CA GLN A 167 -0.66 -10.53 -10.55
C GLN A 167 -0.33 -9.12 -11.03
N THR A 168 -0.19 -8.95 -12.34
CA THR A 168 -0.10 -7.65 -13.01
C THR A 168 -0.98 -7.67 -14.26
N GLN A 169 -1.70 -6.58 -14.50
CA GLN A 169 -2.55 -6.42 -15.68
C GLN A 169 -1.74 -5.96 -16.90
N SER A 170 -0.56 -5.39 -16.72
CA SER A 170 0.23 -4.76 -17.78
C SER A 170 1.74 -4.88 -17.46
N PRO A 171 2.31 -6.09 -17.60
CA PRO A 171 3.68 -6.41 -17.13
C PRO A 171 4.77 -5.55 -17.76
N TYR A 172 4.57 -5.06 -18.99
CA TYR A 172 5.53 -4.18 -19.65
C TYR A 172 5.47 -2.72 -19.17
N CYS A 173 4.44 -2.35 -18.40
CA CYS A 173 4.23 -1.01 -17.85
C CYS A 173 4.59 -0.98 -16.36
N TYR A 174 4.09 -1.99 -15.64
CA TYR A 174 4.31 -2.23 -14.23
C TYR A 174 4.38 -3.72 -13.97
N ASP A 175 5.29 -4.13 -13.09
CA ASP A 175 5.48 -5.54 -12.77
C ASP A 175 5.61 -5.74 -11.26
N ILE A 176 5.39 -6.97 -10.82
CA ILE A 176 5.52 -7.42 -9.44
C ILE A 176 6.23 -8.76 -9.42
N GLN A 177 7.28 -8.87 -8.62
CA GLN A 177 8.07 -10.10 -8.53
C GLN A 177 8.32 -10.45 -7.09
N GLN A 178 8.07 -11.71 -6.76
CA GLN A 178 8.53 -12.27 -5.50
C GLN A 178 10.04 -12.11 -5.44
N SER A 179 10.53 -11.52 -4.36
CA SER A 179 11.95 -11.39 -4.16
C SER A 179 12.36 -12.36 -3.05
N SER A 180 13.38 -13.16 -3.33
CA SER A 180 13.89 -14.22 -2.46
C SER A 180 14.93 -13.71 -1.46
N TYR A 181 15.05 -12.38 -1.32
CA TYR A 181 16.33 -11.78 -0.94
C TYR A 181 16.71 -11.85 0.53
N ASP A 182 15.82 -12.23 1.45
CA ASP A 182 16.22 -12.35 2.85
C ASP A 182 15.19 -13.19 3.65
N PRO A 183 15.57 -14.35 4.20
CA PRO A 183 14.72 -15.11 5.11
C PRO A 183 14.29 -14.30 6.34
N SER A 184 15.09 -13.30 6.76
CA SER A 184 14.78 -12.43 7.90
C SER A 184 13.80 -11.30 7.56
N ALA A 185 13.62 -10.96 6.27
CA ALA A 185 12.61 -10.01 5.82
C ALA A 185 11.19 -10.61 5.76
N GLY A 186 11.07 -11.92 5.97
CA GLY A 186 9.82 -12.66 5.85
C GLY A 186 9.31 -12.70 4.41
N VAL A 187 8.00 -12.70 4.25
CA VAL A 187 7.35 -12.63 2.94
C VAL A 187 7.61 -11.26 2.32
N LEU A 188 8.25 -11.22 1.16
CA LEU A 188 8.67 -9.99 0.49
C LEU A 188 8.49 -10.08 -1.03
N PHE A 189 8.10 -8.95 -1.63
CA PHE A 189 8.07 -8.78 -3.07
C PHE A 189 8.47 -7.36 -3.45
N CYS A 190 9.08 -7.24 -4.63
CA CYS A 190 9.33 -5.96 -5.26
C CYS A 190 8.23 -5.67 -6.28
N PHE A 191 7.92 -4.39 -6.48
CA PHE A 191 6.95 -3.93 -7.46
C PHE A 191 7.34 -2.56 -8.00
N GLY A 192 6.81 -2.22 -9.17
CA GLY A 192 6.95 -0.89 -9.74
C GLY A 192 6.98 -0.89 -11.25
N GLY A 193 7.30 0.26 -11.81
CA GLY A 193 7.50 0.45 -13.24
C GLY A 193 7.24 1.88 -13.67
N PRO A 194 7.76 2.28 -14.84
CA PRO A 194 7.71 3.68 -15.29
C PRO A 194 6.35 4.06 -15.90
N GLY A 195 5.44 3.11 -16.11
CA GLY A 195 4.27 3.32 -16.96
C GLY A 195 4.68 3.37 -18.43
N HIS A 196 4.37 4.47 -19.12
CA HIS A 196 4.67 4.65 -20.54
C HIS A 196 6.16 4.53 -20.85
N ASN A 197 6.49 3.58 -21.72
CA ASN A 197 7.85 3.30 -22.18
C ASN A 197 7.81 2.59 -23.54
N PRO A 198 8.94 2.35 -24.24
CA PRO A 198 8.93 1.72 -25.56
C PRO A 198 8.25 0.34 -25.64
N GLN A 199 8.20 -0.41 -24.55
CA GLN A 199 7.51 -1.72 -24.45
C GLN A 199 6.07 -1.59 -23.92
N CYS A 200 5.69 -0.40 -23.46
CA CYS A 200 4.36 -0.02 -22.99
C CYS A 200 3.91 1.31 -23.62
N PRO A 201 3.47 1.28 -24.90
CA PRO A 201 3.07 2.49 -25.63
C PRO A 201 1.80 3.12 -25.07
#